data_AF-A0A327SCC4-F1
#
_entry.id   AF-A0A327SCC4-F1
#
_cell.length_a   1.000
_cell.length_b   1.000
_cell.length_c   1.000
_cell.angle_alpha   90.00
_cell.angle_beta   90.00
_cell.angle_gamma   90.00
#
_symmetry.space_group_name_H-M   'P 1'
#
loop_
_entity.id
_entity.type
_entity.pdbx_description
1 polymer ?
#
loop_
_entity_poly.entity_id
_entity_poly.type
_entity_poly.pdbx_seq_one_letter_code
_entity_poly.pdbx_strand_id
1 'polypeptide(L)'
;AKVALAAQEKAKAEAKAKADAQAKLAAEAKAKTEAEAAAKVLADAKAKTEVEAKAKLAALEKAKADEKAKAEAQAKLATAVKAKAEAETAAKLAAETKAKADQEAQAKLAIQEESNAAEENVRAEAQAKLVAQNKAKAEIENTLQLAVAAQAAHKAAQVEIAAQTKKSAEKKVIENPTDAIGISMKSLADLTETSKINQQQLLAKFSEVVASKDKDLKALREENDLSEQGIYKAPRPFKSISEENKALEALKIELDNSIETNNSRIKELETLYAERSKVPTLQNDEVTLYYQKALKNLKAEQAKALQTREQLTATLKQINEATEFERKRRIKRAVYTNEEDKFVQDRTALKVIKQNTVLSPVPLKASDFDFGEEQSNSIQILKNIKNTESGFYVVVAVHNDVAKRDAFLTKAVAAGQSNIDFFYDVNTSKYFIYYQKLGSIEAANDALKTKGNQPYNGKLSIIKIEN
;
A
#
# COMPACT_ATOMS: atom_id res chain seq x y z
N ALA A 1 -156.71 44.78 -24.10
CA ALA A 1 -155.42 45.31 -24.59
C ALA A 1 -154.25 44.58 -23.92
N LYS A 2 -154.18 43.26 -24.15
CA LYS A 2 -153.20 42.31 -23.61
C LYS A 2 -151.95 42.18 -24.52
N VAL A 3 -151.69 43.19 -25.36
CA VAL A 3 -150.65 43.15 -26.41
C VAL A 3 -149.55 44.21 -26.20
N ALA A 4 -149.76 45.22 -25.36
CA ALA A 4 -148.77 46.28 -25.13
C ALA A 4 -147.74 45.97 -24.02
N LEU A 5 -148.01 45.00 -23.15
CA LEU A 5 -147.09 44.58 -22.07
C LEU A 5 -145.99 43.60 -22.55
N ALA A 6 -146.20 42.91 -23.68
CA ALA A 6 -145.22 41.98 -24.24
C ALA A 6 -144.14 42.67 -25.12
N ALA A 7 -144.39 43.90 -25.58
CA ALA A 7 -143.42 44.64 -26.41
C ALA A 7 -142.36 45.37 -25.58
N GLN A 8 -142.67 45.73 -24.33
CA GLN A 8 -141.75 46.50 -23.48
C GLN A 8 -140.75 45.61 -22.71
N GLU A 9 -141.08 44.35 -22.43
CA GLU A 9 -140.12 43.39 -21.86
C GLU A 9 -139.09 42.89 -22.88
N LYS A 10 -139.45 42.81 -24.16
CA LYS A 10 -138.52 42.40 -25.22
C LYS A 10 -137.43 43.45 -25.50
N ALA A 11 -137.77 44.74 -25.39
CA ALA A 11 -136.82 45.84 -25.56
C ALA A 11 -135.80 45.98 -24.40
N LYS A 12 -136.18 45.60 -23.16
CA LYS A 12 -135.25 45.59 -22.02
C LYS A 12 -134.31 44.39 -22.01
N ALA A 13 -134.69 43.26 -22.62
CA ALA A 13 -133.83 42.09 -22.75
C ALA A 13 -132.72 42.29 -23.81
N GLU A 14 -133.02 42.97 -24.93
CA GLU A 14 -132.02 43.21 -25.99
C GLU A 14 -130.99 44.30 -25.64
N ALA A 15 -131.34 45.27 -24.78
CA ALA A 15 -130.39 46.29 -24.32
C ALA A 15 -129.35 45.74 -23.32
N LYS A 16 -129.73 44.74 -22.51
CA LYS A 16 -128.80 44.11 -21.54
C LYS A 16 -127.85 43.12 -22.20
N ALA A 17 -128.29 42.43 -23.26
CA ALA A 17 -127.46 41.48 -24.00
C ALA A 17 -126.34 42.14 -24.85
N LYS A 18 -126.52 43.39 -25.30
CA LYS A 18 -125.48 44.13 -26.03
C LYS A 18 -124.42 44.76 -25.13
N ALA A 19 -124.75 45.09 -23.88
CA ALA A 19 -123.80 45.66 -22.93
C ALA A 19 -122.80 44.62 -22.37
N ASP A 20 -123.26 43.38 -22.10
CA ASP A 20 -122.38 42.31 -21.62
C ASP A 20 -121.44 41.75 -22.71
N ALA A 21 -121.79 41.89 -23.99
CA ALA A 21 -120.93 41.45 -25.10
C ALA A 21 -119.74 42.39 -25.36
N GLN A 22 -119.86 43.68 -25.06
CA GLN A 22 -118.75 44.65 -25.22
C GLN A 22 -117.79 44.68 -24.02
N ALA A 23 -118.24 44.32 -22.82
CA ALA A 23 -117.36 44.24 -21.64
C ALA A 23 -116.43 43.01 -21.66
N LYS A 24 -116.84 41.90 -22.30
CA LYS A 24 -116.03 40.67 -22.36
C LYS A 24 -114.93 40.70 -23.42
N LEU A 25 -115.14 41.40 -24.54
CA LEU A 25 -114.14 41.53 -25.61
C LEU A 25 -113.00 42.51 -25.28
N ALA A 26 -113.24 43.51 -24.42
CA ALA A 26 -112.19 44.45 -23.99
C ALA A 26 -111.25 43.86 -22.91
N ALA A 27 -111.72 42.90 -22.09
CA ALA A 27 -110.92 42.26 -21.06
C ALA A 27 -109.97 41.18 -21.62
N GLU A 28 -110.37 40.47 -22.68
CA GLU A 28 -109.59 39.37 -23.25
C GLU A 28 -108.47 39.85 -24.21
N ALA A 29 -108.61 41.04 -24.80
CA ALA A 29 -107.57 41.64 -25.65
C ALA A 29 -106.41 42.30 -24.87
N LYS A 30 -106.64 42.76 -23.64
CA LYS A 30 -105.58 43.31 -22.76
C LYS A 30 -104.76 42.23 -22.05
N ALA A 31 -105.39 41.12 -21.65
CA ALA A 31 -104.69 40.04 -20.95
C ALA A 31 -103.72 39.24 -21.84
N LYS A 32 -103.95 39.19 -23.17
CA LYS A 32 -103.09 38.44 -24.09
C LYS A 32 -101.88 39.25 -24.61
N THR A 33 -101.96 40.58 -24.61
CA THR A 33 -100.88 41.45 -25.12
C THR A 33 -99.84 41.81 -24.05
N GLU A 34 -100.18 41.81 -22.76
CA GLU A 34 -99.22 42.05 -21.67
C GLU A 34 -98.45 40.79 -21.24
N ALA A 35 -99.02 39.59 -21.42
CA ALA A 35 -98.34 38.33 -21.07
C ALA A 35 -97.23 37.93 -22.08
N GLU A 36 -97.36 38.29 -23.36
CA GLU A 36 -96.38 37.95 -24.40
C GLU A 36 -95.18 38.93 -24.45
N ALA A 37 -95.36 40.18 -23.99
CA ALA A 37 -94.28 41.16 -23.90
C ALA A 37 -93.35 40.93 -22.69
N ALA A 38 -93.87 40.44 -21.56
CA ALA A 38 -93.06 40.17 -20.36
C ALA A 38 -92.20 38.89 -20.46
N ALA A 39 -92.63 37.89 -21.24
CA ALA A 39 -91.91 36.62 -21.36
C ALA A 39 -90.69 36.69 -22.30
N LYS A 40 -90.71 37.56 -23.32
CA LYS A 40 -89.59 37.71 -24.27
C LYS A 40 -88.44 38.57 -23.74
N VAL A 41 -88.74 39.59 -22.93
CA VAL A 41 -87.71 40.50 -22.37
C VAL A 41 -86.93 39.86 -21.21
N LEU A 42 -87.55 38.99 -20.41
CA LEU A 42 -86.85 38.29 -19.31
C LEU A 42 -85.98 37.10 -19.77
N ALA A 43 -86.31 36.47 -20.90
CA ALA A 43 -85.52 35.37 -21.46
C ALA A 43 -84.24 35.88 -22.16
N ASP A 44 -84.32 36.97 -22.92
CA ASP A 44 -83.15 37.57 -23.59
C ASP A 44 -82.19 38.28 -22.60
N ALA A 45 -82.72 38.88 -21.53
CA ALA A 45 -81.89 39.52 -20.50
C ALA A 45 -81.09 38.48 -19.68
N LYS A 46 -81.69 37.35 -19.28
CA LYS A 46 -80.96 36.28 -18.56
C LYS A 46 -79.94 35.57 -19.45
N ALA A 47 -80.26 35.30 -20.72
CA ALA A 47 -79.34 34.61 -21.62
C ALA A 47 -78.10 35.46 -21.99
N LYS A 48 -78.24 36.78 -22.15
CA LYS A 48 -77.07 37.67 -22.37
C LYS A 48 -76.21 37.84 -21.12
N THR A 49 -76.79 38.03 -19.94
CA THR A 49 -76.01 38.24 -18.71
C THR A 49 -75.26 37.00 -18.24
N GLU A 50 -75.81 35.79 -18.45
CA GLU A 50 -75.16 34.56 -17.99
C GLU A 50 -74.04 34.09 -18.94
N VAL A 51 -74.17 34.36 -20.25
CA VAL A 51 -73.10 34.10 -21.24
C VAL A 51 -71.95 35.11 -21.10
N GLU A 52 -72.23 36.40 -20.86
CA GLU A 52 -71.17 37.39 -20.60
C GLU A 52 -70.47 37.17 -19.24
N ALA A 53 -71.18 36.76 -18.20
CA ALA A 53 -70.59 36.46 -16.89
C ALA A 53 -69.69 35.22 -16.92
N LYS A 54 -70.12 34.14 -17.60
CA LYS A 54 -69.30 32.93 -17.79
C LYS A 54 -68.10 33.19 -18.72
N ALA A 55 -68.25 34.02 -19.76
CA ALA A 55 -67.14 34.41 -20.63
C ALA A 55 -66.10 35.29 -19.91
N LYS A 56 -66.54 36.24 -19.05
CA LYS A 56 -65.63 37.06 -18.24
C LYS A 56 -64.92 36.27 -17.14
N LEU A 57 -65.60 35.33 -16.48
CA LEU A 57 -64.97 34.44 -15.48
C LEU A 57 -63.95 33.50 -16.12
N ALA A 58 -64.29 32.87 -17.26
CA ALA A 58 -63.36 32.01 -17.99
C ALA A 58 -62.15 32.79 -18.54
N ALA A 59 -62.34 34.02 -19.03
CA ALA A 59 -61.24 34.88 -19.46
C ALA A 59 -60.35 35.33 -18.29
N LEU A 60 -60.93 35.58 -17.11
CA LEU A 60 -60.20 36.02 -15.92
C LEU A 60 -59.47 34.86 -15.22
N GLU A 61 -60.02 33.64 -15.23
CA GLU A 61 -59.31 32.43 -14.80
C GLU A 61 -58.17 32.06 -15.76
N LYS A 62 -58.40 32.16 -17.07
CA LYS A 62 -57.34 31.89 -18.06
C LYS A 62 -56.23 32.93 -17.99
N ALA A 63 -56.56 34.21 -17.79
CA ALA A 63 -55.57 35.26 -17.58
C ALA A 63 -54.77 35.07 -16.29
N LYS A 64 -55.41 34.70 -15.17
CA LYS A 64 -54.70 34.39 -13.91
C LYS A 64 -53.84 33.12 -14.01
N ALA A 65 -54.28 32.12 -14.76
CA ALA A 65 -53.49 30.91 -15.01
C ALA A 65 -52.27 31.20 -15.89
N ASP A 66 -52.42 31.98 -16.96
CA ASP A 66 -51.32 32.39 -17.84
C ASP A 66 -50.33 33.33 -17.14
N GLU A 67 -50.80 34.21 -16.26
CA GLU A 67 -49.96 35.10 -15.45
C GLU A 67 -49.19 34.32 -14.37
N LYS A 68 -49.82 33.34 -13.71
CA LYS A 68 -49.15 32.43 -12.77
C LYS A 68 -48.13 31.52 -13.48
N ALA A 69 -48.44 31.03 -14.68
CA ALA A 69 -47.52 30.22 -15.47
C ALA A 69 -46.31 31.04 -15.96
N LYS A 70 -46.52 32.30 -16.36
CA LYS A 70 -45.41 33.21 -16.70
C LYS A 70 -44.56 33.56 -15.49
N ALA A 71 -45.16 33.78 -14.32
CA ALA A 71 -44.44 34.07 -13.08
C ALA A 71 -43.61 32.86 -12.61
N GLU A 72 -44.15 31.64 -12.64
CA GLU A 72 -43.39 30.42 -12.32
C GLU A 72 -42.29 30.12 -13.35
N ALA A 73 -42.54 30.37 -14.63
CA ALA A 73 -41.51 30.21 -15.68
C ALA A 73 -40.37 31.22 -15.51
N GLN A 74 -40.67 32.48 -15.22
CA GLN A 74 -39.65 33.51 -14.94
C GLN A 74 -38.89 33.24 -13.63
N ALA A 75 -39.56 32.75 -12.58
CA ALA A 75 -38.90 32.37 -11.33
C ALA A 75 -37.98 31.15 -11.51
N LYS A 76 -38.37 30.15 -12.31
CA LYS A 76 -37.53 29.00 -12.67
C LYS A 76 -36.35 29.40 -13.56
N LEU A 77 -36.54 30.32 -14.50
CA LEU A 77 -35.45 30.82 -15.34
C LEU A 77 -34.44 31.64 -14.54
N ALA A 78 -34.92 32.52 -13.65
CA ALA A 78 -34.06 33.34 -12.78
C ALA A 78 -33.24 32.48 -11.81
N THR A 79 -33.84 31.45 -11.22
CA THR A 79 -33.13 30.50 -10.35
C THR A 79 -32.14 29.63 -11.12
N ALA A 80 -32.49 29.17 -12.32
CA ALA A 80 -31.57 28.39 -13.17
C ALA A 80 -30.39 29.23 -13.68
N VAL A 81 -30.61 30.49 -14.08
CA VAL A 81 -29.53 31.39 -14.54
C VAL A 81 -28.62 31.76 -13.37
N LYS A 82 -29.17 32.04 -12.19
CA LYS A 82 -28.38 32.35 -11.00
C LYS A 82 -27.56 31.15 -10.51
N ALA A 83 -28.15 29.95 -10.51
CA ALA A 83 -27.43 28.71 -10.17
C ALA A 83 -26.32 28.39 -11.18
N LYS A 84 -26.54 28.63 -12.49
CA LYS A 84 -25.52 28.40 -13.52
C LYS A 84 -24.38 29.42 -13.43
N ALA A 85 -24.69 30.68 -13.15
CA ALA A 85 -23.68 31.73 -12.93
C ALA A 85 -22.86 31.49 -11.65
N GLU A 86 -23.51 31.13 -10.54
CA GLU A 86 -22.83 30.79 -9.28
C GLU A 86 -21.95 29.54 -9.45
N ALA A 87 -22.42 28.50 -10.15
CA ALA A 87 -21.62 27.31 -10.44
C ALA A 87 -20.41 27.61 -11.36
N GLU A 88 -20.56 28.46 -12.37
CA GLU A 88 -19.46 28.84 -13.28
C GLU A 88 -18.41 29.72 -12.58
N THR A 89 -18.84 30.64 -11.71
CA THR A 89 -17.92 31.46 -10.91
C THR A 89 -17.18 30.62 -9.85
N ALA A 90 -17.86 29.69 -9.19
CA ALA A 90 -17.23 28.77 -8.24
C ALA A 90 -16.22 27.83 -8.93
N ALA A 91 -16.54 27.34 -10.13
CA ALA A 91 -15.63 26.50 -10.92
C ALA A 91 -14.39 27.26 -11.39
N LYS A 92 -14.53 28.52 -11.83
CA LYS A 92 -13.38 29.37 -12.20
C LYS A 92 -12.51 29.72 -11.00
N LEU A 93 -13.09 30.06 -9.85
CA LEU A 93 -12.35 30.37 -8.63
C LEU A 93 -11.60 29.14 -8.09
N ALA A 94 -12.23 27.96 -8.12
CA ALA A 94 -11.59 26.70 -7.72
C ALA A 94 -10.45 26.29 -8.67
N ALA A 95 -10.62 26.51 -9.98
CA ALA A 95 -9.55 26.26 -10.96
C ALA A 95 -8.38 27.24 -10.79
N GLU A 96 -8.64 28.52 -10.53
CA GLU A 96 -7.59 29.53 -10.34
C GLU A 96 -6.83 29.34 -9.02
N THR A 97 -7.53 28.99 -7.94
CA THR A 97 -6.91 28.67 -6.64
C THR A 97 -6.09 27.40 -6.69
N LYS A 98 -6.56 26.36 -7.40
CA LYS A 98 -5.79 25.13 -7.62
C LYS A 98 -4.55 25.39 -8.49
N ALA A 99 -4.68 26.18 -9.57
CA ALA A 99 -3.54 26.53 -10.42
C ALA A 99 -2.46 27.36 -9.68
N LYS A 100 -2.87 28.30 -8.83
CA LYS A 100 -1.94 29.06 -7.97
C LYS A 100 -1.28 28.18 -6.91
N ALA A 101 -2.02 27.26 -6.28
CA ALA A 101 -1.47 26.31 -5.31
C ALA A 101 -0.48 25.32 -5.96
N ASP A 102 -0.80 24.82 -7.16
CA ASP A 102 0.07 23.91 -7.92
C ASP A 102 1.37 24.64 -8.37
N GLN A 103 1.28 25.90 -8.80
CA GLN A 103 2.47 26.72 -9.11
C GLN A 103 3.34 27.00 -7.87
N GLU A 104 2.72 27.31 -6.73
CA GLU A 104 3.47 27.59 -5.49
C GLU A 104 4.11 26.31 -4.91
N ALA A 105 3.45 25.16 -5.06
CA ALA A 105 4.00 23.86 -4.70
C ALA A 105 5.17 23.45 -5.61
N GLN A 106 5.06 23.65 -6.93
CA GLN A 106 6.16 23.41 -7.86
C GLN A 106 7.34 24.35 -7.62
N ALA A 107 7.10 25.63 -7.32
CA ALA A 107 8.17 26.57 -6.97
C ALA A 107 8.89 26.18 -5.67
N LYS A 108 8.17 25.71 -4.64
CA LYS A 108 8.79 25.21 -3.41
C LYS A 108 9.58 23.91 -3.62
N LEU A 109 9.08 23.00 -4.47
CA LEU A 109 9.79 21.78 -4.82
C LEU A 109 11.08 22.07 -5.60
N ALA A 110 11.04 23.00 -6.56
CA ALA A 110 12.22 23.42 -7.32
C ALA A 110 13.28 24.08 -6.41
N ILE A 111 12.86 24.97 -5.48
CA ILE A 111 13.77 25.58 -4.50
C ILE A 111 14.36 24.53 -3.55
N GLN A 112 13.57 23.53 -3.14
CA GLN A 112 14.05 22.44 -2.29
C GLN A 112 15.02 21.51 -3.01
N GLU A 113 14.77 21.18 -4.29
CA GLU A 113 15.68 20.39 -5.12
C GLU A 113 17.00 21.12 -5.36
N GLU A 114 16.95 22.42 -5.63
CA GLU A 114 18.14 23.26 -5.81
C GLU A 114 18.92 23.40 -4.49
N SER A 115 18.24 23.54 -3.36
CA SER A 115 18.85 23.54 -2.02
C SER A 115 19.50 22.19 -1.68
N ASN A 116 18.83 21.08 -2.00
CA ASN A 116 19.37 19.74 -1.75
C ASN A 116 20.58 19.45 -2.65
N ALA A 117 20.54 19.86 -3.92
CA ALA A 117 21.67 19.73 -4.85
C ALA A 117 22.87 20.62 -4.44
N ALA A 118 22.61 21.83 -3.92
CA ALA A 118 23.64 22.69 -3.36
C ALA A 118 24.28 22.08 -2.10
N GLU A 119 23.47 21.54 -1.18
CA GLU A 119 23.97 20.85 0.01
C GLU A 119 24.76 19.58 -0.33
N GLU A 120 24.33 18.82 -1.34
CA GLU A 120 25.03 17.62 -1.80
C GLU A 120 26.37 17.97 -2.47
N ASN A 121 26.42 19.02 -3.29
CA ASN A 121 27.68 19.52 -3.87
C ASN A 121 28.65 20.04 -2.80
N VAL A 122 28.16 20.77 -1.78
CA VAL A 122 28.99 21.23 -0.66
C VAL A 122 29.49 20.05 0.17
N ARG A 123 28.67 19.01 0.39
CA ARG A 123 29.09 17.76 1.06
C ARG A 123 30.10 16.97 0.23
N ALA A 124 29.93 16.91 -1.08
CA ALA A 124 30.85 16.24 -2.00
C ALA A 124 32.21 16.96 -2.04
N GLU A 125 32.22 18.30 -2.10
CA GLU A 125 33.46 19.09 -2.00
C GLU A 125 34.13 18.96 -0.62
N ALA A 126 33.35 18.95 0.47
CA ALA A 126 33.89 18.75 1.81
C ALA A 126 34.50 17.34 1.99
N GLN A 127 33.83 16.30 1.46
CA GLN A 127 34.38 14.94 1.44
C GLN A 127 35.62 14.83 0.55
N ALA A 128 35.63 15.46 -0.63
CA ALA A 128 36.79 15.48 -1.52
C ALA A 128 37.99 16.18 -0.85
N LYS A 129 37.76 17.31 -0.15
CA LYS A 129 38.80 17.98 0.65
C LYS A 129 39.29 17.13 1.82
N LEU A 130 38.40 16.42 2.52
CA LEU A 130 38.77 15.52 3.62
C LEU A 130 39.59 14.32 3.12
N VAL A 131 39.19 13.74 1.98
CA VAL A 131 39.93 12.64 1.33
C VAL A 131 41.30 13.12 0.84
N ALA A 132 41.38 14.29 0.22
CA ALA A 132 42.66 14.88 -0.20
C ALA A 132 43.57 15.21 0.99
N GLN A 133 43.02 15.75 2.08
CA GLN A 133 43.76 16.05 3.30
C GLN A 133 44.26 14.78 4.00
N ASN A 134 43.42 13.74 4.07
CA ASN A 134 43.81 12.45 4.65
C ASN A 134 44.85 11.74 3.78
N LYS A 135 44.75 11.83 2.46
CA LYS A 135 45.75 11.30 1.54
C LYS A 135 47.08 12.03 1.67
N ALA A 136 47.08 13.37 1.75
CA ALA A 136 48.29 14.15 1.97
C ALA A 136 48.92 13.88 3.35
N LYS A 137 48.12 13.74 4.41
CA LYS A 137 48.60 13.34 5.73
C LYS A 137 49.17 11.92 5.72
N ALA A 138 48.51 10.98 5.06
CA ALA A 138 48.99 9.61 4.92
C ALA A 138 50.26 9.51 4.07
N GLU A 139 50.41 10.32 3.02
CA GLU A 139 51.64 10.38 2.22
C GLU A 139 52.80 11.02 3.02
N ILE A 140 52.55 12.06 3.82
CA ILE A 140 53.54 12.64 4.74
C ILE A 140 53.92 11.64 5.84
N GLU A 141 52.95 10.93 6.41
CA GLU A 141 53.18 9.93 7.46
C GLU A 141 53.90 8.69 6.92
N ASN A 142 53.58 8.25 5.70
CA ASN A 142 54.25 7.13 5.04
C ASN A 142 55.68 7.51 4.61
N THR A 143 55.92 8.74 4.14
CA THR A 143 57.29 9.22 3.86
C THR A 143 58.11 9.42 5.13
N LEU A 144 57.52 9.87 6.24
CA LEU A 144 58.17 9.90 7.56
C LEU A 144 58.44 8.49 8.10
N GLN A 145 57.50 7.55 7.98
CA GLN A 145 57.70 6.15 8.38
C GLN A 145 58.74 5.46 7.51
N LEU A 146 58.79 5.72 6.20
CA LEU A 146 59.82 5.21 5.29
C LEU A 146 61.19 5.83 5.59
N ALA A 147 61.27 7.10 5.97
CA ALA A 147 62.53 7.73 6.38
C ALA A 147 63.04 7.20 7.73
N VAL A 148 62.15 6.97 8.69
CA VAL A 148 62.47 6.35 9.99
C VAL A 148 62.82 4.87 9.82
N ALA A 149 62.10 4.13 8.95
CA ALA A 149 62.41 2.75 8.61
C ALA A 149 63.71 2.64 7.81
N ALA A 150 64.02 3.60 6.92
CA ALA A 150 65.28 3.65 6.19
C ALA A 150 66.44 3.99 7.14
N GLN A 151 66.29 4.92 8.10
CA GLN A 151 67.31 5.16 9.14
C GLN A 151 67.49 3.96 10.07
N ALA A 152 66.41 3.28 10.44
CA ALA A 152 66.45 2.05 11.24
C ALA A 152 67.08 0.88 10.46
N ALA A 153 66.81 0.76 9.17
CA ALA A 153 67.42 -0.22 8.27
C ALA A 153 68.88 0.11 7.98
N HIS A 154 69.28 1.37 7.89
CA HIS A 154 70.69 1.77 7.73
C HIS A 154 71.50 1.53 9.02
N LYS A 155 70.90 1.74 10.20
CA LYS A 155 71.47 1.34 11.49
C LYS A 155 71.52 -0.18 11.66
N ALA A 156 70.49 -0.89 11.24
CA ALA A 156 70.44 -2.37 11.29
C ALA A 156 71.42 -2.99 10.29
N ALA A 157 71.55 -2.45 9.08
CA ALA A 157 72.50 -2.91 8.07
C ALA A 157 73.96 -2.64 8.45
N GLN A 158 74.26 -1.53 9.14
CA GLN A 158 75.60 -1.27 9.69
C GLN A 158 75.97 -2.22 10.84
N VAL A 159 74.99 -2.69 11.62
CA VAL A 159 75.18 -3.72 12.65
C VAL A 159 75.26 -5.13 12.04
N GLU A 160 74.56 -5.39 10.94
CA GLU A 160 74.47 -6.70 10.31
C GLU A 160 75.66 -7.02 9.38
N ILE A 161 76.35 -6.01 8.83
CA ILE A 161 77.60 -6.19 8.07
C ILE A 161 78.77 -6.61 8.99
N ALA A 162 78.72 -6.28 10.29
CA ALA A 162 79.69 -6.76 11.28
C ALA A 162 79.39 -8.19 11.80
N ALA A 163 78.19 -8.74 11.53
CA ALA A 163 77.73 -10.03 12.05
C ALA A 163 77.75 -11.18 11.02
N GLN A 164 78.17 -10.92 9.78
CA GLN A 164 78.15 -11.93 8.72
C GLN A 164 79.33 -12.90 8.75
N THR A 165 80.41 -12.63 9.50
CA THR A 165 81.54 -13.56 9.69
C THR A 165 81.38 -14.52 10.86
N LYS A 166 80.32 -14.40 11.67
CA LYS A 166 79.97 -15.34 12.78
C LYS A 166 78.81 -16.29 12.46
N LYS A 167 77.93 -15.91 11.53
CA LYS A 167 76.68 -16.66 11.18
C LYS A 167 76.88 -18.05 10.55
N SER A 168 78.05 -18.42 10.04
CA SER A 168 78.23 -19.74 9.40
C SER A 168 78.57 -20.88 10.38
N ALA A 169 78.99 -20.55 11.60
CA ALA A 169 79.23 -21.53 12.67
C ALA A 169 77.99 -21.70 13.57
N GLU A 170 77.30 -20.60 13.89
CA GLU A 170 76.07 -20.58 14.72
C GLU A 170 74.89 -21.31 14.04
N LYS A 171 74.78 -21.24 12.71
CA LYS A 171 73.76 -22.01 11.95
C LYS A 171 73.92 -23.52 12.09
N LYS A 172 75.16 -24.02 12.25
CA LYS A 172 75.47 -25.46 12.35
C LYS A 172 75.05 -26.05 13.69
N VAL A 173 75.15 -25.28 14.78
CA VAL A 173 74.77 -25.70 16.15
C VAL A 173 73.24 -25.64 16.33
N ILE A 174 72.58 -24.66 15.72
CA ILE A 174 71.12 -24.53 15.72
C ILE A 174 70.45 -25.60 14.83
N GLU A 175 71.06 -25.95 13.69
CA GLU A 175 70.56 -27.03 12.81
C GLU A 175 70.84 -28.43 13.37
N ASN A 176 71.88 -28.62 14.22
CA ASN A 176 72.22 -29.91 14.82
C ASN A 176 72.50 -29.79 16.32
N PRO A 177 71.45 -29.58 17.15
CA PRO A 177 71.59 -29.62 18.60
C PRO A 177 72.12 -30.99 19.04
N THR A 178 73.11 -30.98 19.95
CA THR A 178 73.77 -32.20 20.42
C THR A 178 73.04 -32.88 21.58
N ASP A 179 72.20 -32.13 22.30
CA ASP A 179 71.41 -32.64 23.41
C ASP A 179 70.01 -33.12 22.99
N ALA A 180 69.48 -34.13 23.69
CA ALA A 180 68.19 -34.74 23.36
C ALA A 180 67.00 -33.76 23.42
N ILE A 181 67.06 -32.76 24.32
CA ILE A 181 66.01 -31.74 24.45
C ILE A 181 66.05 -30.81 23.22
N GLY A 182 67.23 -30.32 22.85
CA GLY A 182 67.43 -29.50 21.65
C GLY A 182 66.99 -30.20 20.35
N ILE A 183 67.26 -31.51 20.20
CA ILE A 183 66.78 -32.30 19.05
C ILE A 183 65.25 -32.35 19.00
N SER A 184 64.61 -32.58 20.15
CA SER A 184 63.15 -32.60 20.27
C SER A 184 62.54 -31.23 19.95
N MET A 185 63.15 -30.15 20.44
CA MET A 185 62.74 -28.77 20.16
C MET A 185 62.83 -28.44 18.66
N LYS A 186 63.89 -28.89 17.98
CA LYS A 186 64.05 -28.71 16.53
C LYS A 186 62.96 -29.40 15.75
N SER A 187 62.77 -30.70 16.02
CA SER A 187 61.73 -31.48 15.35
C SER A 187 60.35 -30.84 15.50
N LEU A 188 60.02 -30.39 16.71
CA LEU A 188 58.74 -29.75 17.01
C LEU A 188 58.60 -28.36 16.34
N ALA A 189 59.67 -27.58 16.28
CA ALA A 189 59.70 -26.30 15.57
C ALA A 189 59.51 -26.48 14.06
N ASP A 190 60.19 -27.44 13.43
CA ASP A 190 60.05 -27.75 11.99
C ASP A 190 58.62 -28.19 11.64
N LEU A 191 58.01 -29.03 12.49
CA LEU A 191 56.61 -29.44 12.36
C LEU A 191 55.63 -28.27 12.53
N THR A 192 55.94 -27.33 13.43
CA THR A 192 55.10 -26.15 13.68
C THR A 192 55.19 -25.17 12.52
N GLU A 193 56.37 -24.94 11.94
CA GLU A 193 56.57 -24.06 10.78
C GLU A 193 55.83 -24.60 9.53
N THR A 194 55.87 -25.92 9.33
CA THR A 194 55.15 -26.56 8.22
C THR A 194 53.63 -26.42 8.38
N SER A 195 53.11 -26.64 9.59
CA SER A 195 51.68 -26.52 9.91
C SER A 195 51.15 -25.09 9.82
N LYS A 196 52.00 -24.10 10.13
CA LYS A 196 51.69 -22.67 9.99
C LYS A 196 51.34 -22.27 8.56
N ILE A 197 52.04 -22.83 7.55
CA ILE A 197 51.72 -22.55 6.14
C ILE A 197 50.28 -23.00 5.83
N ASN A 198 49.90 -24.19 6.28
CA ASN A 198 48.54 -24.70 6.10
C ASN A 198 47.51 -23.82 6.82
N GLN A 199 47.78 -23.43 8.07
CA GLN A 199 46.91 -22.53 8.82
C GLN A 199 46.70 -21.17 8.12
N GLN A 200 47.76 -20.60 7.55
CA GLN A 200 47.68 -19.35 6.78
C GLN A 200 46.84 -19.52 5.51
N GLN A 201 46.98 -20.64 4.81
CA GLN A 201 46.15 -20.96 3.64
C GLN A 201 44.67 -21.13 4.01
N LEU A 202 44.37 -21.78 5.14
CA LEU A 202 43.00 -21.92 5.63
C LEU A 202 42.38 -20.58 6.00
N LEU A 203 43.13 -19.69 6.66
CA LEU A 203 42.70 -18.32 6.94
C LEU A 203 42.46 -17.51 5.67
N ALA A 204 43.34 -17.63 4.66
CA ALA A 204 43.17 -16.96 3.38
C ALA A 204 41.90 -17.42 2.66
N LYS A 205 41.66 -18.74 2.59
CA LYS A 205 40.42 -19.31 2.05
C LYS A 205 39.19 -18.82 2.81
N PHE A 206 39.25 -18.75 4.14
CA PHE A 206 38.13 -18.27 4.94
C PHE A 206 37.83 -16.80 4.65
N SER A 207 38.87 -15.98 4.53
CA SER A 207 38.76 -14.58 4.13
C SER A 207 38.13 -14.42 2.74
N GLU A 208 38.51 -15.25 1.77
CA GLU A 208 37.96 -15.23 0.41
C GLU A 208 36.46 -15.56 0.41
N VAL A 209 36.04 -16.58 1.18
CA VAL A 209 34.62 -16.94 1.32
C VAL A 209 33.82 -15.79 1.94
N VAL A 210 34.34 -15.15 3.00
CA VAL A 210 33.69 -13.97 3.62
C VAL A 210 33.56 -12.83 2.61
N ALA A 211 34.61 -12.55 1.82
CA ALA A 211 34.58 -11.52 0.79
C ALA A 211 33.56 -11.84 -0.33
N SER A 212 33.42 -13.11 -0.73
CA SER A 212 32.40 -13.52 -1.69
C SER A 212 30.99 -13.30 -1.14
N LYS A 213 30.74 -13.65 0.14
CA LYS A 213 29.42 -13.42 0.78
C LYS A 213 29.10 -11.93 0.88
N ASP A 214 30.08 -11.07 1.20
CA ASP A 214 29.91 -9.61 1.21
C ASP A 214 29.57 -9.06 -0.18
N LYS A 215 30.23 -9.57 -1.23
CA LYS A 215 29.91 -9.22 -2.62
C LYS A 215 28.48 -9.61 -3.00
N ASP A 216 28.04 -10.80 -2.58
CA ASP A 216 26.68 -11.29 -2.81
C ASP A 216 25.63 -10.46 -2.02
N LEU A 217 25.95 -10.00 -0.81
CA LEU A 217 25.11 -9.06 -0.05
C LEU A 217 24.98 -7.70 -0.75
N LYS A 218 26.10 -7.09 -1.16
CA LYS A 218 26.10 -5.80 -1.89
C LYS A 218 25.28 -5.89 -3.18
N ALA A 219 25.44 -7.00 -3.88
CA ALA A 219 24.67 -7.34 -5.07
C ALA A 219 23.17 -7.42 -4.82
N LEU A 220 22.75 -8.10 -3.75
CA LEU A 220 21.35 -8.23 -3.36
C LEU A 220 20.75 -6.88 -2.97
N ARG A 221 21.51 -6.07 -2.23
CA ARG A 221 21.10 -4.71 -1.87
C ARG A 221 20.88 -3.83 -3.10
N GLU A 222 21.83 -3.84 -4.04
CA GLU A 222 21.70 -3.11 -5.30
C GLU A 222 20.48 -3.56 -6.12
N GLU A 223 20.25 -4.87 -6.24
CA GLU A 223 19.06 -5.41 -6.92
C GLU A 223 17.76 -4.96 -6.23
N ASN A 224 17.75 -4.97 -4.89
CA ASN A 224 16.61 -4.51 -4.13
C ASN A 224 16.35 -3.02 -4.32
N ASP A 225 17.38 -2.19 -4.23
CA ASP A 225 17.29 -0.73 -4.36
C ASP A 225 16.85 -0.33 -5.78
N LEU A 226 17.42 -0.93 -6.83
CA LEU A 226 16.99 -0.71 -8.22
C LEU A 226 15.54 -1.14 -8.44
N SER A 227 15.14 -2.28 -7.88
CA SER A 227 13.77 -2.74 -7.99
C SER A 227 12.77 -1.84 -7.25
N GLU A 228 13.19 -1.11 -6.20
CA GLU A 228 12.33 -0.09 -5.56
C GLU A 228 12.17 1.16 -6.41
N GLN A 229 13.16 1.46 -7.26
CA GLN A 229 13.08 2.52 -8.26
C GLN A 229 12.31 2.07 -9.53
N GLY A 230 11.76 0.85 -9.54
CA GLY A 230 11.09 0.27 -10.71
C GLY A 230 12.04 -0.15 -11.84
N ILE A 231 13.36 -0.19 -11.59
CA ILE A 231 14.37 -0.57 -12.57
C ILE A 231 14.61 -2.08 -12.46
N TYR A 232 14.27 -2.80 -13.53
CA TYR A 232 14.47 -4.25 -13.59
C TYR A 232 15.94 -4.59 -13.88
N LYS A 233 16.53 -5.43 -13.03
CA LYS A 233 17.84 -6.05 -13.22
C LYS A 233 17.68 -7.56 -13.34
N ALA A 234 18.31 -8.17 -14.35
CA ALA A 234 18.18 -9.60 -14.60
C ALA A 234 18.64 -10.44 -13.38
N PRO A 235 17.92 -11.52 -13.03
CA PRO A 235 18.31 -12.43 -11.95
C PRO A 235 19.68 -13.04 -12.21
N ARG A 236 20.51 -13.10 -11.17
CA ARG A 236 21.83 -13.74 -11.27
C ARG A 236 21.70 -15.26 -11.25
N PRO A 237 22.67 -15.99 -11.84
CA PRO A 237 22.72 -17.44 -11.74
C PRO A 237 22.62 -17.90 -10.28
N PHE A 238 21.79 -18.92 -10.03
CA PHE A 238 21.67 -19.52 -8.71
C PHE A 238 22.96 -20.22 -8.31
N LYS A 239 23.52 -19.84 -7.16
CA LYS A 239 24.58 -20.58 -6.48
C LYS A 239 23.95 -21.53 -5.46
N SER A 240 24.51 -22.73 -5.30
CA SER A 240 24.06 -23.68 -4.29
C SER A 240 24.48 -23.23 -2.90
N ILE A 241 23.56 -22.60 -2.17
CA ILE A 241 23.79 -22.11 -0.80
C ILE A 241 24.14 -23.28 0.14
N SER A 242 23.56 -24.46 -0.11
CA SER A 242 23.78 -25.65 0.73
C SER A 242 25.21 -26.15 0.63
N GLU A 243 25.76 -26.25 -0.59
CA GLU A 243 27.14 -26.71 -0.82
C GLU A 243 28.15 -25.70 -0.29
N GLU A 244 27.93 -24.40 -0.54
CA GLU A 244 28.80 -23.34 -0.01
C GLU A 244 28.84 -23.34 1.52
N ASN A 245 27.69 -23.50 2.17
CA ASN A 245 27.62 -23.54 3.63
C ASN A 245 28.31 -24.79 4.19
N LYS A 246 28.14 -25.94 3.54
CA LYS A 246 28.84 -27.17 3.92
C LYS A 246 30.36 -27.02 3.81
N ALA A 247 30.84 -26.42 2.72
CA ALA A 247 32.26 -26.16 2.51
C ALA A 247 32.82 -25.17 3.55
N LEU A 248 32.04 -24.14 3.90
CA LEU A 248 32.41 -23.16 4.91
C LEU A 248 32.51 -23.77 6.32
N GLU A 249 31.56 -24.63 6.72
CA GLU A 249 31.63 -25.32 8.00
C GLU A 249 32.81 -26.30 8.07
N ALA A 250 33.08 -27.04 6.98
CA ALA A 250 34.26 -27.89 6.89
C ALA A 250 35.56 -27.08 7.05
N LEU A 251 35.65 -25.92 6.39
CA LEU A 251 36.80 -25.03 6.47
C LEU A 251 37.02 -24.48 7.89
N LYS A 252 35.95 -24.13 8.61
CA LYS A 252 36.05 -23.68 10.01
C LYS A 252 36.60 -24.79 10.90
N ILE A 253 36.07 -26.02 10.76
CA ILE A 253 36.54 -27.18 11.52
C ILE A 253 38.02 -27.47 11.23
N GLU A 254 38.43 -27.44 9.97
CA GLU A 254 39.83 -27.66 9.58
C GLU A 254 40.75 -26.59 10.17
N LEU A 255 40.32 -25.32 10.16
CA LEU A 255 41.06 -24.21 10.76
C LEU A 255 41.15 -24.33 12.29
N ASP A 256 40.07 -24.68 12.97
CA ASP A 256 40.05 -24.86 14.42
C ASP A 256 40.97 -26.02 14.84
N ASN A 257 40.93 -27.15 14.13
CA ASN A 257 41.83 -28.29 14.35
C ASN A 257 43.30 -27.90 14.14
N SER A 258 43.60 -27.11 13.11
CA SER A 258 44.95 -26.60 12.83
C SER A 258 45.45 -25.65 13.94
N ILE A 259 44.58 -24.74 14.40
CA ILE A 259 44.85 -23.82 15.52
C ILE A 259 45.13 -24.61 16.80
N GLU A 260 44.30 -25.61 17.12
CA GLU A 260 44.45 -26.44 18.32
C GLU A 260 45.75 -27.24 18.29
N THR A 261 46.07 -27.85 17.14
CA THR A 261 47.32 -28.59 16.94
C THR A 261 48.54 -27.68 17.14
N ASN A 262 48.53 -26.48 16.56
CA ASN A 262 49.63 -25.53 16.71
C ASN A 262 49.74 -25.01 18.15
N ASN A 263 48.63 -24.78 18.84
CA ASN A 263 48.63 -24.40 20.26
C ASN A 263 49.29 -25.48 21.14
N SER A 264 48.97 -26.75 20.91
CA SER A 264 49.56 -27.86 21.66
C SER A 264 51.06 -27.97 21.39
N ARG A 265 51.50 -27.88 20.13
CA ARG A 265 52.93 -27.89 19.77
C ARG A 265 53.71 -26.73 20.36
N ILE A 266 53.13 -25.52 20.35
CA ILE A 266 53.76 -24.35 20.97
C ILE A 266 53.91 -24.58 22.49
N LYS A 267 52.89 -25.11 23.18
CA LYS A 267 52.97 -25.44 24.61
C LYS A 267 54.02 -26.50 24.92
N GLU A 268 54.12 -27.54 24.10
CA GLU A 268 55.16 -28.56 24.22
C GLU A 268 56.56 -27.95 24.02
N LEU A 269 56.74 -27.09 23.02
CA LEU A 269 58.01 -26.40 22.76
C LEU A 269 58.41 -25.47 23.90
N GLU A 270 57.43 -24.78 24.50
CA GLU A 270 57.64 -23.97 25.70
C GLU A 270 58.10 -24.81 26.89
N THR A 271 57.52 -26.00 27.06
CA THR A 271 57.88 -26.92 28.15
C THR A 271 59.32 -27.41 27.97
N LEU A 272 59.69 -27.85 26.77
CA LEU A 272 61.06 -28.27 26.45
C LEU A 272 62.07 -27.13 26.61
N TYR A 273 61.71 -25.91 26.19
CA TYR A 273 62.53 -24.73 26.42
C TYR A 273 62.75 -24.46 27.92
N ALA A 274 61.68 -24.55 28.73
CA ALA A 274 61.75 -24.34 30.17
C ALA A 274 62.57 -25.42 30.88
N GLU A 275 62.57 -26.66 30.39
CA GLU A 275 63.42 -27.75 30.88
C GLU A 275 64.88 -27.53 30.51
N ARG A 276 65.16 -27.19 29.25
CA ARG A 276 66.52 -26.94 28.77
C ARG A 276 67.19 -25.78 29.48
N SER A 277 66.44 -24.70 29.73
CA SER A 277 66.93 -23.50 30.41
C SER A 277 67.22 -23.69 31.90
N LYS A 278 66.73 -24.78 32.53
CA LYS A 278 67.12 -25.17 33.90
C LYS A 278 68.52 -25.78 33.98
N VAL A 279 69.09 -26.24 32.85
CA VAL A 279 70.44 -26.79 32.81
C VAL A 279 71.44 -25.63 32.79
N PRO A 280 72.24 -25.40 33.86
CA PRO A 280 73.06 -24.19 33.98
C PRO A 280 74.07 -23.99 32.85
N THR A 281 74.58 -25.09 32.29
CA THR A 281 75.54 -25.08 31.17
C THR A 281 74.91 -24.75 29.83
N LEU A 282 73.59 -24.86 29.69
CA LEU A 282 72.84 -24.63 28.45
C LEU A 282 71.96 -23.38 28.49
N GLN A 283 71.85 -22.72 29.65
CA GLN A 283 70.90 -21.64 29.88
C GLN A 283 71.05 -20.45 28.90
N ASN A 284 72.29 -20.14 28.50
CA ASN A 284 72.61 -19.00 27.62
C ASN A 284 73.34 -19.44 26.35
N ASP A 285 73.22 -20.70 25.97
CA ASP A 285 73.80 -21.19 24.72
C ASP A 285 73.01 -20.68 23.49
N GLU A 286 73.62 -20.80 22.32
CA GLU A 286 73.04 -20.32 21.06
C GLU A 286 71.66 -20.93 20.77
N VAL A 287 71.48 -22.20 21.12
CA VAL A 287 70.26 -22.97 20.89
C VAL A 287 69.12 -22.47 21.81
N THR A 288 69.38 -22.22 23.11
CA THR A 288 68.37 -21.69 24.04
C THR A 288 67.96 -20.28 23.61
N LEU A 289 68.92 -19.40 23.28
CA LEU A 289 68.62 -18.04 22.82
C LEU A 289 67.82 -18.04 21.50
N TYR A 290 68.13 -18.96 20.58
CA TYR A 290 67.37 -19.15 19.35
C TYR A 290 65.91 -19.51 19.65
N TYR A 291 65.67 -20.55 20.45
CA TYR A 291 64.31 -21.00 20.74
C TYR A 291 63.52 -20.04 21.61
N GLN A 292 64.17 -19.25 22.46
CA GLN A 292 63.52 -18.13 23.16
C GLN A 292 62.88 -17.15 22.16
N LYS A 293 63.63 -16.78 21.12
CA LYS A 293 63.15 -15.88 20.06
C LYS A 293 62.10 -16.57 19.18
N ALA A 294 62.33 -17.82 18.80
CA ALA A 294 61.38 -18.59 17.99
C ALA A 294 60.02 -18.73 18.68
N LEU A 295 60.00 -19.10 19.97
CA LEU A 295 58.78 -19.19 20.77
C LEU A 295 58.05 -17.86 20.87
N LYS A 296 58.76 -16.75 21.08
CA LYS A 296 58.13 -15.41 21.11
C LYS A 296 57.43 -15.11 19.78
N ASN A 297 58.05 -15.43 18.65
CA ASN A 297 57.48 -15.22 17.33
C ASN A 297 56.27 -16.13 17.10
N LEU A 298 56.39 -17.43 17.38
CA LEU A 298 55.31 -18.41 17.22
C LEU A 298 54.06 -18.02 18.02
N LYS A 299 54.22 -17.59 19.28
CA LYS A 299 53.10 -17.10 20.09
C LYS A 299 52.43 -15.85 19.50
N ALA A 300 53.23 -14.90 19.03
CA ALA A 300 52.71 -13.66 18.45
C ALA A 300 51.93 -13.93 17.14
N GLU A 301 52.46 -14.80 16.29
CA GLU A 301 51.79 -15.22 15.06
C GLU A 301 50.49 -15.98 15.35
N GLN A 302 50.52 -16.87 16.35
CA GLN A 302 49.33 -17.62 16.76
C GLN A 302 48.24 -16.70 17.33
N ALA A 303 48.61 -15.69 18.12
CA ALA A 303 47.67 -14.68 18.60
C ALA A 303 47.04 -13.89 17.43
N LYS A 304 47.83 -13.54 16.41
CA LYS A 304 47.33 -12.87 15.21
C LYS A 304 46.39 -13.76 14.40
N ALA A 305 46.69 -15.06 14.29
CA ALA A 305 45.83 -16.03 13.61
C ALA A 305 44.46 -16.15 14.31
N LEU A 306 44.45 -16.24 15.65
CA LEU A 306 43.23 -16.26 16.46
C LEU A 306 42.40 -14.98 16.28
N GLN A 307 43.04 -13.82 16.36
CA GLN A 307 42.37 -12.52 16.14
C GLN A 307 41.75 -12.45 14.73
N THR A 308 42.48 -12.87 13.70
CA THR A 308 41.99 -12.86 12.31
C THR A 308 40.78 -13.78 12.16
N ARG A 309 40.84 -14.99 12.74
CA ARG A 309 39.71 -15.93 12.74
C ARG A 309 38.48 -15.34 13.41
N GLU A 310 38.64 -14.70 14.57
CA GLU A 310 37.54 -14.06 15.31
C GLU A 310 36.91 -12.92 14.52
N GLN A 311 37.73 -12.07 13.91
CA GLN A 311 37.27 -10.98 13.04
C GLN A 311 36.48 -11.50 11.83
N LEU A 312 36.98 -12.53 11.14
CA LEU A 312 36.29 -13.15 10.00
C LEU A 312 34.95 -13.77 10.43
N THR A 313 34.91 -14.40 11.59
CA THR A 313 33.68 -14.99 12.15
C THR A 313 32.65 -13.92 12.49
N ALA A 314 33.07 -12.83 13.14
CA ALA A 314 32.19 -11.71 13.44
C ALA A 314 31.64 -11.04 12.17
N THR A 315 32.51 -10.82 11.18
CA THR A 315 32.15 -10.22 9.89
C THR A 315 31.14 -11.11 9.14
N LEU A 316 31.37 -12.43 9.10
CA LEU A 316 30.45 -13.38 8.50
C LEU A 316 29.06 -13.34 9.16
N LYS A 317 29.01 -13.25 10.50
CA LYS A 317 27.75 -13.14 11.24
C LYS A 317 26.97 -11.88 10.81
N GLN A 318 27.64 -10.73 10.75
CA GLN A 318 27.04 -9.48 10.30
C GLN A 318 26.52 -9.55 8.86
N ILE A 319 27.30 -10.14 7.95
CA ILE A 319 26.90 -10.34 6.54
C ILE A 319 25.64 -11.22 6.47
N ASN A 320 25.57 -12.29 7.27
CA ASN A 320 24.41 -13.17 7.29
C ASN A 320 23.15 -12.45 7.77
N GLU A 321 23.25 -11.70 8.88
CA GLU A 321 22.13 -10.90 9.41
C GLU A 321 21.64 -9.86 8.40
N ALA A 322 22.56 -9.14 7.75
CA ALA A 322 22.22 -8.17 6.71
C ALA A 322 21.61 -8.84 5.46
N THR A 323 22.10 -10.02 5.08
CA THR A 323 21.54 -10.79 3.96
C THR A 323 20.11 -11.22 4.25
N GLU A 324 19.82 -11.69 5.46
CA GLU A 324 18.45 -12.02 5.85
C GLU A 324 17.53 -10.82 5.85
N PHE A 325 18.02 -9.66 6.29
CA PHE A 325 17.25 -8.41 6.24
C PHE A 325 16.85 -8.06 4.80
N GLU A 326 17.79 -8.07 3.87
CA GLU A 326 17.51 -7.77 2.45
C GLU A 326 16.59 -8.81 1.80
N ARG A 327 16.71 -10.10 2.18
CA ARG A 327 15.75 -11.14 1.75
C ARG A 327 14.34 -10.85 2.27
N LYS A 328 14.20 -10.50 3.56
CA LYS A 328 12.90 -10.14 4.16
C LYS A 328 12.29 -8.91 3.49
N ARG A 329 13.10 -7.90 3.15
CA ARG A 329 12.66 -6.71 2.40
C ARG A 329 12.07 -7.09 1.04
N ARG A 330 12.77 -7.93 0.27
CA ARG A 330 12.29 -8.44 -1.02
C ARG A 330 10.98 -9.22 -0.90
N ILE A 331 10.85 -10.10 0.10
CA ILE A 331 9.63 -10.89 0.34
C ILE A 331 8.46 -9.95 0.66
N LYS A 332 8.65 -9.00 1.58
CA LYS A 332 7.60 -8.02 1.93
C LYS A 332 7.13 -7.24 0.72
N ARG A 333 8.05 -6.80 -0.15
CA ARG A 333 7.69 -6.10 -1.38
C ARG A 333 6.93 -7.00 -2.34
N ALA A 334 7.41 -8.22 -2.59
CA ALA A 334 6.73 -9.16 -3.49
C ALA A 334 5.30 -9.47 -3.03
N VAL A 335 5.08 -9.61 -1.71
CA VAL A 335 3.74 -9.76 -1.12
C VAL A 335 2.89 -8.51 -1.38
N TYR A 336 3.43 -7.30 -1.15
CA TYR A 336 2.72 -6.05 -1.38
C TYR A 336 2.35 -5.82 -2.86
N THR A 337 3.29 -6.01 -3.77
CA THR A 337 3.06 -5.86 -5.22
C THR A 337 2.00 -6.85 -5.72
N ASN A 338 2.06 -8.10 -5.27
CA ASN A 338 1.08 -9.11 -5.62
C ASN A 338 -0.34 -8.76 -5.11
N GLU A 339 -0.45 -8.20 -3.90
CA GLU A 339 -1.74 -7.74 -3.36
C GLU A 339 -2.34 -6.57 -4.15
N GLU A 340 -1.53 -5.59 -4.56
CA GLU A 340 -2.01 -4.43 -5.33
C GLU A 340 -2.43 -4.82 -6.75
N ASP A 341 -1.60 -5.62 -7.46
CA ASP A 341 -1.93 -6.14 -8.79
C ASP A 341 -3.22 -6.97 -8.75
N LYS A 342 -3.35 -7.82 -7.72
CA LYS A 342 -4.57 -8.59 -7.49
C LYS A 342 -5.77 -7.69 -7.26
N PHE A 343 -5.65 -6.66 -6.43
CA PHE A 343 -6.74 -5.71 -6.19
C PHE A 343 -7.20 -5.05 -7.50
N VAL A 344 -6.26 -4.61 -8.34
CA VAL A 344 -6.58 -4.02 -9.66
C VAL A 344 -7.32 -5.02 -10.57
N GLN A 345 -6.86 -6.28 -10.62
CA GLN A 345 -7.53 -7.35 -11.38
C GLN A 345 -8.96 -7.60 -10.86
N ASP A 346 -9.11 -7.71 -9.55
CA ASP A 346 -10.39 -7.93 -8.87
C ASP A 346 -11.39 -6.80 -9.10
N ARG A 347 -10.92 -5.55 -9.09
CA ARG A 347 -11.74 -4.37 -9.44
C ARG A 347 -12.15 -4.37 -10.90
N THR A 348 -11.24 -4.74 -11.79
CA THR A 348 -11.53 -4.86 -13.22
C THR A 348 -12.59 -5.94 -13.48
N ALA A 349 -12.44 -7.11 -12.88
CA ALA A 349 -13.41 -8.20 -12.97
C ALA A 349 -14.79 -7.78 -12.47
N LEU A 350 -14.89 -7.15 -11.29
CA LEU A 350 -16.18 -6.66 -10.79
C LEU A 350 -16.82 -5.66 -11.74
N LYS A 351 -16.04 -4.72 -12.28
CA LYS A 351 -16.53 -3.71 -13.22
C LYS A 351 -17.11 -4.37 -14.48
N VAL A 352 -16.41 -5.36 -15.04
CA VAL A 352 -16.88 -6.14 -16.20
C VAL A 352 -18.18 -6.88 -15.87
N ILE A 353 -18.26 -7.54 -14.70
CA ILE A 353 -19.48 -8.23 -14.26
C ILE A 353 -20.65 -7.25 -14.14
N LYS A 354 -20.46 -6.10 -13.49
CA LYS A 354 -21.51 -5.09 -13.32
C LYS A 354 -21.99 -4.49 -14.64
N GLN A 355 -21.11 -4.35 -15.63
CA GLN A 355 -21.44 -3.73 -16.92
C GLN A 355 -22.08 -4.72 -17.92
N ASN A 356 -21.64 -5.97 -17.91
CA ASN A 356 -22.01 -6.95 -18.95
C ASN A 356 -23.12 -7.92 -18.51
N THR A 357 -23.42 -7.99 -17.21
CA THR A 357 -24.48 -8.89 -16.72
C THR A 357 -25.85 -8.28 -16.98
N VAL A 358 -26.65 -9.00 -17.78
CA VAL A 358 -28.06 -8.64 -18.03
C VAL A 358 -28.97 -9.13 -16.90
N LEU A 359 -30.05 -8.40 -16.64
CA LEU A 359 -31.07 -8.82 -15.69
C LEU A 359 -31.71 -10.14 -16.13
N SER A 360 -31.89 -11.06 -15.19
CA SER A 360 -32.51 -12.35 -15.47
C SER A 360 -34.00 -12.18 -15.75
N PRO A 361 -34.52 -12.71 -16.88
CA PRO A 361 -35.96 -12.69 -17.17
C PRO A 361 -36.73 -13.66 -16.26
N VAL A 362 -36.05 -14.65 -15.67
CA VAL A 362 -36.62 -15.60 -14.71
C VAL A 362 -36.16 -15.22 -13.30
N PRO A 363 -37.07 -15.05 -12.32
CA PRO A 363 -36.69 -14.77 -10.94
C PRO A 363 -35.79 -15.87 -10.37
N LEU A 364 -34.60 -15.49 -9.90
CA LEU A 364 -33.65 -16.41 -9.27
C LEU A 364 -34.12 -16.78 -7.85
N LYS A 365 -33.83 -18.01 -7.44
CA LYS A 365 -34.14 -18.56 -6.10
C LYS A 365 -32.88 -18.62 -5.25
N ALA A 366 -33.04 -18.69 -3.93
CA ALA A 366 -31.90 -18.82 -3.00
C ALA A 366 -31.05 -20.08 -3.26
N SER A 367 -31.66 -21.17 -3.76
CA SER A 367 -30.94 -22.40 -4.16
C SER A 367 -30.00 -22.21 -5.33
N ASP A 368 -30.17 -21.13 -6.10
CA ASP A 368 -29.33 -20.85 -7.26
C ASP A 368 -28.01 -20.17 -6.85
N PHE A 369 -27.88 -19.74 -5.59
CA PHE A 369 -26.71 -19.07 -5.04
C PHE A 369 -25.83 -20.03 -4.25
N ASP A 370 -24.52 -20.03 -4.54
CA ASP A 370 -23.51 -20.65 -3.69
C ASP A 370 -23.04 -19.58 -2.68
N PHE A 371 -23.41 -19.69 -1.41
CA PHE A 371 -23.02 -18.72 -0.37
C PHE A 371 -21.59 -18.94 0.16
N GLY A 372 -20.96 -20.06 -0.22
CA GLY A 372 -19.64 -20.44 0.24
C GLY A 372 -19.60 -20.80 1.73
N GLU A 373 -18.63 -20.26 2.46
CA GLU A 373 -18.43 -20.60 3.86
C GLU A 373 -19.47 -19.93 4.77
N GLU A 374 -20.19 -20.73 5.54
CA GLU A 374 -21.23 -20.26 6.44
C GLU A 374 -20.61 -19.43 7.58
N GLN A 375 -21.11 -18.21 7.73
CA GLN A 375 -20.64 -17.28 8.75
C GLN A 375 -21.42 -17.44 10.05
N SER A 376 -20.73 -17.20 11.17
CA SER A 376 -21.35 -17.18 12.49
C SER A 376 -22.40 -16.06 12.60
N ASN A 377 -23.44 -16.29 13.41
CA ASN A 377 -24.45 -15.27 13.71
C ASN A 377 -23.90 -14.06 14.51
N SER A 378 -22.68 -14.17 15.04
CA SER A 378 -21.97 -13.09 15.73
C SER A 378 -21.16 -12.22 14.77
N ILE A 379 -21.07 -10.92 15.07
CA ILE A 379 -20.25 -9.96 14.32
C ILE A 379 -18.77 -10.37 14.43
N GLN A 380 -18.14 -10.67 13.30
CA GLN A 380 -16.70 -10.96 13.25
C GLN A 380 -15.93 -9.66 13.04
N ILE A 381 -14.75 -9.55 13.65
CA ILE A 381 -13.87 -8.39 13.53
C ILE A 381 -12.66 -8.79 12.70
N LEU A 382 -12.51 -8.17 11.53
CA LEU A 382 -11.34 -8.26 10.69
C LEU A 382 -10.50 -6.98 10.81
N LYS A 383 -9.18 -7.13 10.83
CA LYS A 383 -8.25 -6.02 11.01
C LYS A 383 -7.29 -5.90 9.83
N ASN A 384 -6.88 -4.68 9.51
CA ASN A 384 -5.88 -4.39 8.48
C ASN A 384 -6.25 -4.93 7.09
N ILE A 385 -7.53 -4.83 6.71
CA ILE A 385 -8.01 -5.15 5.37
C ILE A 385 -7.68 -4.00 4.42
N LYS A 386 -6.63 -4.17 3.62
CA LYS A 386 -6.20 -3.15 2.65
C LYS A 386 -7.29 -2.80 1.64
N ASN A 387 -7.22 -1.59 1.11
CA ASN A 387 -8.12 -1.06 0.08
C ASN A 387 -9.62 -1.14 0.46
N THR A 388 -9.91 -1.18 1.76
CA THR A 388 -11.25 -1.25 2.33
C THR A 388 -11.33 -0.25 3.49
N GLU A 389 -12.47 0.36 3.74
CA GLU A 389 -12.62 1.34 4.81
C GLU A 389 -13.11 0.69 6.11
N SER A 390 -12.78 1.26 7.27
CA SER A 390 -13.36 0.83 8.55
C SER A 390 -14.89 0.99 8.54
N GLY A 391 -15.61 0.01 9.10
CA GLY A 391 -17.08 0.00 9.11
C GLY A 391 -17.68 -1.38 9.30
N PHE A 392 -19.01 -1.46 9.25
CA PHE A 392 -19.76 -2.72 9.32
C PHE A 392 -20.27 -3.10 7.94
N TYR A 393 -19.92 -4.28 7.46
CA TYR A 393 -20.21 -4.76 6.13
C TYR A 393 -21.27 -5.84 6.18
N VAL A 394 -22.31 -5.67 5.37
CA VAL A 394 -23.42 -6.61 5.24
C VAL A 394 -23.04 -7.66 4.20
N VAL A 395 -22.40 -8.73 4.67
CA VAL A 395 -21.81 -9.78 3.85
C VAL A 395 -22.84 -10.85 3.52
N VAL A 396 -23.01 -11.12 2.24
CA VAL A 396 -23.96 -12.11 1.70
C VAL A 396 -23.33 -13.45 1.37
N ALA A 397 -22.04 -13.50 1.03
CA ALA A 397 -21.33 -14.72 0.69
C ALA A 397 -19.82 -14.60 0.95
N VAL A 398 -19.17 -15.74 1.23
CA VAL A 398 -17.73 -15.80 1.48
C VAL A 398 -17.11 -16.94 0.68
N HIS A 399 -16.19 -16.62 -0.23
CA HIS A 399 -15.51 -17.60 -1.08
C HIS A 399 -13.99 -17.46 -1.00
N ASN A 400 -13.27 -18.56 -1.13
CA ASN A 400 -11.82 -18.57 -1.30
C ASN A 400 -11.38 -18.68 -2.78
N ASP A 401 -12.33 -18.79 -3.69
CA ASP A 401 -12.10 -19.02 -5.12
C ASP A 401 -12.68 -17.89 -5.97
N VAL A 402 -11.92 -17.48 -6.99
CA VAL A 402 -12.24 -16.37 -7.88
C VAL A 402 -13.46 -16.70 -8.76
N ALA A 403 -13.53 -17.91 -9.30
CA ALA A 403 -14.64 -18.30 -10.18
C ALA A 403 -15.96 -18.39 -9.41
N LYS A 404 -15.94 -18.91 -8.18
CA LYS A 404 -17.12 -18.92 -7.30
C LYS A 404 -17.57 -17.52 -6.91
N ARG A 405 -16.63 -16.64 -6.55
CA ARG A 405 -16.90 -15.23 -6.28
C ARG A 405 -17.59 -14.57 -7.49
N ASP A 406 -17.02 -14.72 -8.68
CA ASP A 406 -17.54 -14.10 -9.90
C ASP A 406 -18.90 -14.67 -10.30
N ALA A 407 -19.12 -15.98 -10.11
CA ALA A 407 -20.42 -16.60 -10.33
C ALA A 407 -21.49 -16.06 -9.38
N PHE A 408 -21.18 -15.86 -8.09
CA PHE A 408 -22.10 -15.25 -7.13
C PHE A 408 -22.41 -13.80 -7.50
N LEU A 409 -21.38 -13.00 -7.78
CA LEU A 409 -21.52 -11.60 -8.19
C LEU A 409 -22.41 -11.47 -9.44
N THR A 410 -22.16 -12.30 -10.45
CA THR A 410 -22.95 -12.32 -11.70
C THR A 410 -24.42 -12.63 -11.40
N LYS A 411 -24.71 -13.66 -10.59
CA LYS A 411 -26.09 -14.00 -10.22
C LYS A 411 -26.78 -12.90 -9.41
N ALA A 412 -26.05 -12.24 -8.51
CA ALA A 412 -26.60 -11.16 -7.70
C ALA A 412 -26.92 -9.92 -8.56
N VAL A 413 -26.04 -9.56 -9.50
CA VAL A 413 -26.30 -8.48 -10.47
C VAL A 413 -27.48 -8.86 -11.38
N ALA A 414 -27.55 -10.11 -11.86
CA ALA A 414 -28.68 -10.59 -12.65
C ALA A 414 -30.01 -10.59 -11.87
N ALA A 415 -29.97 -10.76 -10.55
CA ALA A 415 -31.11 -10.60 -9.64
C ALA A 415 -31.46 -9.13 -9.33
N GLY A 416 -30.73 -8.16 -9.91
CA GLY A 416 -30.99 -6.73 -9.75
C GLY A 416 -30.20 -6.05 -8.62
N GLN A 417 -29.24 -6.71 -7.98
CA GLN A 417 -28.41 -6.08 -6.96
C GLN A 417 -27.20 -5.35 -7.56
N SER A 418 -27.33 -4.03 -7.76
CA SER A 418 -26.28 -3.19 -8.35
C SER A 418 -25.20 -2.75 -7.36
N ASN A 419 -25.52 -2.69 -6.06
CA ASN A 419 -24.59 -2.25 -5.00
C ASN A 419 -23.66 -3.35 -4.50
N ILE A 420 -23.65 -4.52 -5.15
CA ILE A 420 -22.79 -5.62 -4.71
C ILE A 420 -21.32 -5.30 -4.92
N ASP A 421 -20.50 -5.62 -3.94
CA ASP A 421 -19.07 -5.44 -3.96
C ASP A 421 -18.40 -6.53 -3.10
N PHE A 422 -17.08 -6.55 -3.02
CA PHE A 422 -16.33 -7.45 -2.18
C PHE A 422 -15.01 -6.84 -1.74
N PHE A 423 -14.47 -7.35 -0.64
CA PHE A 423 -13.09 -7.15 -0.25
C PHE A 423 -12.38 -8.50 -0.09
N TYR A 424 -11.06 -8.50 -0.17
CA TYR A 424 -10.23 -9.69 0.02
C TYR A 424 -9.43 -9.57 1.30
N ASP A 425 -9.52 -10.57 2.17
CA ASP A 425 -8.64 -10.70 3.34
C ASP A 425 -7.48 -11.64 2.99
N VAL A 426 -6.27 -11.10 3.03
CA VAL A 426 -5.03 -11.82 2.75
C VAL A 426 -4.77 -12.88 3.81
N ASN A 427 -5.14 -12.62 5.08
CA ASN A 427 -4.85 -13.53 6.18
C ASN A 427 -5.65 -14.83 6.09
N THR A 428 -6.93 -14.73 5.72
CA THR A 428 -7.80 -15.89 5.56
C THR A 428 -7.88 -16.39 4.13
N SER A 429 -7.34 -15.65 3.15
CA SER A 429 -7.46 -15.91 1.72
C SER A 429 -8.91 -15.99 1.24
N LYS A 430 -9.79 -15.15 1.79
CA LYS A 430 -11.23 -15.15 1.50
C LYS A 430 -11.69 -13.82 0.90
N TYR A 431 -12.62 -13.94 -0.05
CA TYR A 431 -13.43 -12.85 -0.58
C TYR A 431 -14.72 -12.77 0.22
N PHE A 432 -14.97 -11.61 0.80
CA PHE A 432 -16.21 -11.29 1.49
C PHE A 432 -17.06 -10.43 0.58
N ILE A 433 -18.16 -10.98 0.07
CA ILE A 433 -19.07 -10.30 -0.84
C ILE A 433 -20.14 -9.60 -0.01
N TYR A 434 -20.31 -8.30 -0.21
CA TYR A 434 -21.27 -7.45 0.52
C TYR A 434 -22.07 -6.58 -0.43
N TYR A 435 -23.21 -6.04 0.00
CA TYR A 435 -23.95 -5.04 -0.80
C TYR A 435 -24.16 -3.71 -0.06
N GLN A 436 -23.79 -3.64 1.22
CA GLN A 436 -23.98 -2.44 2.02
C GLN A 436 -22.86 -2.30 3.07
N LYS A 437 -22.36 -1.08 3.19
CA LYS A 437 -21.47 -0.63 4.28
C LYS A 437 -22.27 0.24 5.23
N LEU A 438 -22.08 0.06 6.53
CA LEU A 438 -22.79 0.71 7.62
C LEU A 438 -21.79 1.34 8.59
N GLY A 439 -22.16 2.48 9.17
CA GLY A 439 -21.30 3.24 10.08
C GLY A 439 -21.40 2.86 11.55
N SER A 440 -22.46 2.16 11.96
CA SER A 440 -22.72 1.84 13.36
C SER A 440 -23.22 0.41 13.55
N ILE A 441 -23.06 -0.10 14.77
CA ILE A 441 -23.50 -1.45 15.14
C ILE A 441 -25.03 -1.54 15.18
N GLU A 442 -25.72 -0.46 15.56
CA GLU A 442 -27.19 -0.38 15.57
C GLU A 442 -27.73 -0.58 14.15
N ALA A 443 -27.19 0.17 13.18
CA ALA A 443 -27.58 0.05 11.77
C ALA A 443 -27.31 -1.36 11.22
N ALA A 444 -26.20 -2.00 11.63
CA ALA A 444 -25.85 -3.36 11.22
C ALA A 444 -26.83 -4.41 11.79
N ASN A 445 -27.22 -4.27 13.05
CA ASN A 445 -28.22 -5.13 13.66
C ASN A 445 -29.59 -4.95 12.99
N ASP A 446 -29.96 -3.73 12.62
CA ASP A 446 -31.22 -3.47 11.94
C ASP A 446 -31.22 -4.00 10.50
N ALA A 447 -30.08 -3.96 9.79
CA ALA A 447 -29.92 -4.60 8.49
C ALA A 447 -30.10 -6.14 8.55
N LEU A 448 -29.62 -6.79 9.62
CA LEU A 448 -29.85 -8.23 9.84
C LEU A 448 -31.32 -8.54 10.12
N LYS A 449 -32.03 -7.71 10.90
CA LYS A 449 -33.46 -7.89 11.18
C LYS A 449 -34.33 -7.67 9.94
N THR A 450 -33.93 -6.73 9.08
CA THR A 450 -34.66 -6.33 7.88
C THR A 450 -34.26 -7.10 6.63
N LYS A 451 -33.60 -8.27 6.80
CA LYS A 451 -32.99 -9.19 5.81
C LYS A 451 -33.66 -9.31 4.43
N GLY A 452 -34.93 -8.92 4.29
CA GLY A 452 -35.67 -8.90 3.03
C GLY A 452 -35.93 -10.32 2.54
N ASN A 453 -36.65 -10.43 1.42
CA ASN A 453 -36.97 -11.71 0.79
C ASN A 453 -36.20 -11.92 -0.53
N GLN A 454 -35.05 -11.25 -0.66
CA GLN A 454 -34.21 -11.33 -1.85
C GLN A 454 -33.45 -12.67 -1.87
N PRO A 455 -33.27 -13.29 -3.04
CA PRO A 455 -32.71 -14.64 -3.13
C PRO A 455 -31.24 -14.73 -2.67
N TYR A 456 -30.48 -13.64 -2.81
CA TYR A 456 -29.08 -13.54 -2.38
C TYR A 456 -28.91 -13.22 -0.88
N ASN A 457 -29.99 -13.05 -0.11
CA ASN A 457 -29.95 -12.73 1.32
C ASN A 457 -30.02 -13.98 2.21
N GLY A 458 -29.86 -15.19 1.66
CA GLY A 458 -30.03 -16.46 2.37
C GLY A 458 -29.13 -16.63 3.60
N LYS A 459 -27.86 -16.20 3.53
CA LYS A 459 -26.84 -16.42 4.58
C LYS A 459 -26.12 -15.12 4.98
N LEU A 460 -26.89 -14.06 5.21
CA LEU A 460 -26.36 -12.76 5.65
C LEU A 460 -25.60 -12.83 6.98
N SER A 461 -24.49 -12.10 7.03
CA SER A 461 -23.65 -11.89 8.21
C SER A 461 -23.11 -10.46 8.23
N ILE A 462 -22.64 -10.03 9.40
CA ILE A 462 -22.03 -8.72 9.59
C ILE A 462 -20.55 -8.90 9.91
N ILE A 463 -19.70 -8.26 9.13
CA ILE A 463 -18.25 -8.18 9.37
C ILE A 463 -17.88 -6.74 9.72
N LYS A 464 -17.26 -6.55 10.88
CA LYS A 464 -16.65 -5.27 11.26
C LYS A 464 -15.22 -5.23 10.76
N ILE A 465 -14.86 -4.18 10.02
CA ILE A 465 -13.48 -3.92 9.60
C ILE A 465 -12.90 -2.79 10.45
N GLU A 466 -11.72 -3.03 10.99
CA GLU A 466 -10.89 -2.08 11.74
C GLU A 466 -9.52 -1.93 11.07
N ASN A 467 -9.34 -0.83 10.33
CA ASN A 467 -8.10 -0.46 9.66
C ASN A 467 -7.39 0.71 10.34
#